data_AF-A0A8S9L0L0-F1
#
_entry.id   AF-A0A8S9L0L0-F1
#
_cell.length_a   1.000
_cell.length_b   1.000
_cell.length_c   1.000
_cell.angle_alpha   90.00
_cell.angle_beta   90.00
_cell.angle_gamma   90.00
#
_symmetry.space_group_name_H-M   'P 1'
#
loop_
_entity.id
_entity.type
_entity.pdbx_description
1 polymer ?
#
loop_
_entity_poly.entity_id
_entity_poly.type
_entity_poly.pdbx_seq_one_letter_code
_entity_poly.pdbx_strand_id
1 'polypeptide(L)' 'MLQIAMACVAQVAEVRPSMDDVVRMIEEIRVSDSSETRPSSDDNSKAKDSIVQTTP' A
#
# COMPACT_ATOMS: atom_id res chain seq x y z
N MET A 1 5.26 5.14 -0.97
CA MET A 1 6.58 4.69 -0.47
C MET A 1 7.58 4.38 -1.59
N LEU A 2 7.22 3.60 -2.63
CA LEU A 2 8.15 3.25 -3.72
C LEU A 2 8.78 4.47 -4.43
N GLN A 3 8.01 5.52 -4.68
CA GLN A 3 8.50 6.73 -5.33
C GLN A 3 9.64 7.41 -4.54
N ILE A 4 9.54 7.44 -3.21
CA ILE A 4 10.59 7.99 -2.33
C ILE A 4 11.85 7.13 -2.44
N ALA A 5 11.70 5.79 -2.44
CA ALA A 5 12.84 4.88 -2.58
C ALA A 5 13.58 5.08 -3.92
N MET A 6 12.85 5.28 -5.02
CA MET A 6 13.45 5.54 -6.33
C MET A 6 14.23 6.85 -6.37
N ALA A 7 13.75 7.89 -5.68
CA ALA A 7 14.47 9.16 -5.56
C ALA A 7 15.78 9.01 -4.75
N CYS A 8 15.76 8.23 -3.67
CA CYS A 8 16.95 7.99 -2.83
C CYS A 8 18.09 7.28 -3.57
N VAL A 9 17.78 6.47 -4.59
CA VAL A 9 18.76 5.67 -5.35
C VAL A 9 19.08 6.26 -6.72
N ALA A 10 18.75 7.53 -6.96
CA ALA A 10 19.05 8.20 -8.22
C ALA A 10 20.54 8.07 -8.61
N GLN A 11 20.79 7.89 -9.92
CA GLN A 11 22.14 7.69 -10.45
C GLN A 11 23.04 8.91 -10.20
N VAL A 12 22.48 10.11 -10.33
CA VAL A 12 23.16 11.37 -10.05
C VAL A 12 23.00 11.69 -8.56
N ALA A 13 24.12 11.83 -7.84
CA ALA A 13 24.08 12.04 -6.39
C ALA A 13 23.43 13.37 -6.00
N GLU A 14 23.60 14.43 -6.82
CA GLU A 14 23.05 15.77 -6.54
C GLU A 14 21.52 15.84 -6.57
N VAL A 15 20.86 14.90 -7.26
CA VAL A 15 19.38 14.88 -7.31
C VAL A 15 18.77 13.99 -6.24
N ARG A 16 19.60 13.34 -5.40
CA ARG A 16 19.08 12.57 -4.26
C ARG A 16 18.56 13.56 -3.21
N PRO A 17 17.38 13.29 -2.64
CA PRO A 17 16.82 14.15 -1.60
C PRO A 17 17.70 14.15 -0.34
N SER A 18 17.65 15.24 0.41
CA SER A 18 18.20 15.27 1.77
C SER A 18 17.40 14.34 2.69
N MET A 19 17.99 13.92 3.82
CA MET A 19 17.24 13.11 4.78
C MET A 19 16.01 13.84 5.34
N ASP A 20 16.10 15.16 5.53
CA ASP A 20 14.96 15.99 5.95
C ASP A 20 13.80 15.93 4.95
N ASP A 21 14.12 15.98 3.64
CA ASP A 21 13.12 15.83 2.59
C ASP A 21 12.50 14.44 2.58
N VAL A 22 13.31 13.38 2.76
CA VAL A 22 12.83 12.00 2.83
C VAL A 22 11.85 11.83 3.99
N VAL A 23 12.16 12.37 5.17
CA VAL A 23 11.28 12.30 6.34
C VAL A 23 9.95 12.99 6.06
N ARG A 24 9.98 14.22 5.52
CA ARG A 24 8.77 14.97 5.16
C ARG A 24 7.91 14.22 4.15
N MET A 25 8.51 13.67 3.09
CA MET A 25 7.78 12.90 2.08
C MET A 25 7.13 11.64 2.67
N ILE A 26 7.80 10.97 3.63
CA ILE A 26 7.23 9.78 4.31
C ILE A 26 6.04 10.18 5.19
N GLU A 27 6.14 11.29 5.91
CA GLU A 27 5.06 11.80 6.75
C GLU A 27 3.82 12.16 5.92
N GLU A 28 3.99 12.83 4.78
CA GLU A 28 2.89 13.16 3.85
C GLU A 28 2.13 11.92 3.37
N ILE A 29 2.85 10.84 3.06
CA ILE A 29 2.23 9.56 2.67
C ILE A 29 1.46 8.95 3.83
N ARG A 30 2.04 8.93 5.03
CA ARG A 30 1.38 8.37 6.23
C ARG A 30 0.07 9.10 6.53
N VAL A 31 0.08 10.43 6.44
CA VAL A 31 -1.13 11.26 6.63
C VAL A 31 -2.19 10.92 5.59
N SER A 32 -1.81 10.81 4.33
CA SER A 32 -2.73 10.49 3.22
C SER A 32 -3.35 9.09 3.35
N ASP A 33 -2.57 8.09 3.79
CA ASP A 33 -3.06 6.73 4.04
C ASP A 33 -4.00 6.68 5.27
N SER A 34 -3.73 7.50 6.28
CA SER A 34 -4.55 7.57 7.49
C SER A 34 -5.85 8.36 7.34
N SER A 35 -5.96 9.24 6.34
CA SER A 35 -7.18 10.02 6.08
C SER A 35 -8.29 9.25 5.38
N GLU A 36 -7.96 8.09 4.80
CA GLU A 36 -8.92 7.15 4.26
C GLU A 36 -8.68 5.78 4.88
N THR A 37 -9.35 5.49 6.00
CA THR A 37 -9.68 4.11 6.35
C THR A 37 -10.59 3.55 5.26
N ARG A 38 -10.01 3.23 4.11
CA ARG A 38 -10.69 2.64 2.98
C ARG A 38 -11.17 1.26 3.46
N PRO A 39 -12.48 0.98 3.52
CA PRO A 39 -12.91 -0.38 3.76
C PRO A 39 -12.33 -1.22 2.64
N SER A 40 -11.39 -2.11 2.98
CA SER A 40 -10.85 -3.08 2.04
C SER A 40 -12.05 -3.86 1.54
N SER A 41 -12.42 -3.66 0.27
CA SER A 41 -13.62 -4.27 -0.29
C SER A 41 -13.38 -5.77 -0.32
N ASP A 42 -13.99 -6.49 0.63
CA ASP A 42 -14.11 -7.96 0.62
C ASP A 42 -14.99 -8.37 -0.56
N ASP A 43 -14.43 -8.37 -1.77
CA ASP A 43 -14.99 -9.10 -2.90
C ASP A 43 -14.58 -10.58 -2.76
N ASN A 44 -15.12 -11.25 -1.73
CA ASN A 44 -15.09 -12.71 -1.69
C ASN A 44 -16.27 -13.22 -2.51
N SER A 45 -16.04 -13.33 -3.82
CA SER A 45 -16.82 -14.11 -4.77
C SER A 45 -17.46 -15.36 -4.13
N LYS A 46 -18.78 -15.30 -3.86
CA LYS A 46 -19.62 -16.48 -3.60
C LYS A 46 -19.68 -17.30 -4.89
N ALA A 47 -18.71 -18.20 -5.08
CA ALA A 47 -18.83 -19.25 -6.06
C ALA A 47 -18.18 -20.53 -5.55
N LYS A 48 -18.93 -21.61 -5.68
CA LYS A 48 -18.64 -23.04 -5.43
C LYS A 48 -18.71 -23.52 -3.98
N ASP A 49 -19.40 -24.60 -3.67
CA ASP A 49 -20.26 -25.49 -4.44
C ASP A 49 -21.22 -26.15 -3.43
N SER A 50 -22.41 -26.47 -3.90
CA SER A 50 -23.41 -27.25 -3.19
C SER A 50 -22.82 -28.58 -2.71
N ILE A 51 -22.71 -28.76 -1.39
CA ILE A 51 -22.66 -30.09 -0.77
C ILE A 51 -23.86 -30.20 0.16
N VAL A 52 -24.95 -30.70 -0.41
CA VAL A 52 -26.15 -31.09 0.33
C VAL A 52 -26.03 -32.58 0.67
N GLN A 53 -26.07 -32.82 1.98
CA GLN A 53 -26.48 -34.04 2.69
C GLN A 53 -25.61 -35.30 2.65
N THR A 54 -24.84 -35.41 3.73
CA THR A 54 -24.66 -36.64 4.53
C THR A 54 -26.01 -37.20 5.00
N THR A 55 -26.24 -38.52 4.90
CA THR A 55 -26.81 -39.46 5.92
C THR A 55 -26.91 -40.91 5.35
N PRO A 56 -27.04 -41.96 6.21
CA PRO A 56 -26.20 -43.17 6.23
C PRO A 56 -26.51 -44.25 5.19
#